data_AF-T1GQA2-F1
#
_entry.id   AF-T1GQA2-F1
#
_cell.length_a   1.000
_cell.length_b   1.000
_cell.length_c   1.000
_cell.angle_alpha   90.00
_cell.angle_beta   90.00
_cell.angle_gamma   90.00
#
_symmetry.space_group_name_H-M   'P 1'
#
loop_
_entity.id
_entity.type
_entity.pdbx_description
1 polymer ?
#
loop_
_entity_poly.entity_id
_entity_poly.type
_entity_poly.pdbx_seq_one_letter_code
_entity_poly.pdbx_strand_id
1 'polypeptide(L)'
;MVTIGRLANIKHILQKELFDISDERLISVCTVTKTYKKKKACYLCLSISASVTSSSPKTVVFSQVKPTEKDSEYKRKHSWQLDEIKLVDGKDENFETHEFDIQIDKLYKYYAINLHERQNFLGVLYRQINKSVRGEKAVFKNIPAAWLSEKGSPEKSIVKNFKALTEKEVNELNKLVNECDFAIKDAELFIEQLGKKLHDLDGANIQSVLASEKQVFSLVEEIEKAVGEVERFESRLDSYDDILNHVKESMEKVGSKNAMIEIANNNNTKLLNELNGVICQLDLPSSAQQALSDPDLKTVNGRQAAINAGKALQQAMNSDIDPALLRLTAVQDQRKRFEKWKLKFSSTISRYVNNLFIHLGNDIGEGNSQSQSHELILQSHSNVHKELAAYMELMHWTKAMDRKTYDGLTKVYTSSLSKIYERDIKAFFNNVSILFCIKIICW
;
A
#
# COMPACT_ATOMS: atom_id res chain seq x y z
N MET A 1 14.94 -5.51 -22.29
CA MET A 1 16.23 -6.08 -21.86
C MET A 1 16.31 -6.41 -20.37
N VAL A 2 15.82 -5.54 -19.46
CA VAL A 2 15.91 -5.74 -17.99
C VAL A 2 15.29 -7.04 -17.46
N THR A 3 14.22 -7.56 -18.10
CA THR A 3 13.55 -8.81 -17.66
C THR A 3 14.30 -10.09 -18.06
N ILE A 4 15.08 -10.06 -19.15
CA ILE A 4 15.84 -11.21 -19.66
C ILE A 4 17.04 -11.50 -18.74
N GLY A 5 17.68 -10.45 -18.21
CA GLY A 5 18.79 -10.58 -17.26
C GLY A 5 18.40 -11.20 -15.91
N ARG A 6 17.18 -10.94 -15.42
CA ARG A 6 16.65 -11.60 -14.20
C ARG A 6 16.39 -13.10 -14.41
N LEU A 7 15.94 -13.51 -15.60
CA LEU A 7 15.71 -14.92 -15.95
C LEU A 7 17.02 -15.71 -16.08
N ALA A 8 18.01 -15.14 -16.77
CA ALA A 8 19.33 -15.75 -16.89
C ALA A 8 19.97 -15.96 -15.51
N ASN A 9 19.81 -14.99 -14.61
CA ASN A 9 20.30 -15.08 -13.24
C ASN A 9 19.57 -16.16 -12.42
N ILE A 10 18.23 -16.22 -12.42
CA ILE A 10 17.51 -17.27 -11.67
C ILE A 10 17.71 -18.68 -12.24
N LYS A 11 17.81 -18.81 -13.57
CA LYS A 11 18.13 -20.09 -14.21
C LYS A 11 19.52 -20.57 -13.80
N HIS A 12 20.51 -19.67 -13.76
CA HIS A 12 21.87 -19.98 -13.31
C HIS A 12 21.92 -20.36 -11.82
N ILE A 13 21.23 -19.60 -10.96
CA ILE A 13 21.13 -19.89 -9.53
C ILE A 13 20.51 -21.27 -9.30
N LEU A 14 19.34 -21.55 -9.91
CA LEU A 14 18.67 -22.84 -9.75
C LEU A 14 19.52 -24.00 -10.30
N GLN A 15 20.21 -23.81 -11.43
CA GLN A 15 21.15 -24.80 -11.97
C GLN A 15 22.22 -25.13 -10.94
N LYS A 16 22.92 -24.12 -10.40
CA LYS A 16 24.04 -24.30 -9.46
C LYS A 16 23.61 -24.85 -8.10
N GLU A 17 22.51 -24.34 -7.54
CA GLU A 17 22.13 -24.60 -6.15
C GLU A 17 21.23 -25.84 -5.98
N LEU A 18 20.57 -26.33 -7.03
CA LEU A 18 19.62 -27.44 -6.92
C LEU A 18 19.89 -28.56 -7.94
N PHE A 19 20.08 -28.21 -9.21
CA PHE A 19 20.11 -29.20 -10.29
C PHE A 19 21.50 -29.80 -10.53
N ASP A 20 22.59 -29.04 -10.35
CA ASP A 20 23.98 -29.56 -10.41
C ASP A 20 24.23 -30.60 -9.31
N ILE A 21 23.69 -30.39 -8.11
CA ILE A 21 23.77 -31.34 -6.99
C ILE A 21 23.06 -32.66 -7.33
N SER A 22 22.06 -32.61 -8.21
CA SER A 22 21.25 -33.76 -8.61
C SER A 22 21.68 -34.38 -9.96
N ASP A 23 22.79 -33.93 -10.55
CA ASP A 23 23.24 -34.31 -11.91
C ASP A 23 22.14 -34.13 -12.98
N GLU A 24 21.40 -33.03 -12.86
CA GLU A 24 20.31 -32.66 -13.74
C GLU A 24 20.63 -31.36 -14.50
N ARG A 25 20.30 -31.29 -15.80
CA ARG A 25 20.43 -30.09 -16.61
C ARG A 25 19.09 -29.40 -16.78
N LEU A 26 19.00 -28.13 -16.38
CA LEU A 26 17.81 -27.30 -16.47
C LEU A 26 17.57 -26.79 -17.91
N ILE A 27 16.46 -27.20 -18.51
CA ILE A 27 16.05 -26.81 -19.86
C ILE A 27 15.37 -25.44 -19.84
N SER A 28 14.30 -25.32 -19.04
CA SER A 28 13.41 -24.15 -19.01
C SER A 28 12.88 -23.88 -17.61
N VAL A 29 12.67 -22.60 -17.31
CA VAL A 29 12.18 -22.09 -16.02
C VAL A 29 11.09 -21.06 -16.29
N CYS A 30 10.02 -21.08 -15.50
CA CYS A 30 9.00 -20.04 -15.49
C CYS A 30 8.71 -19.61 -14.05
N THR A 31 8.74 -18.29 -13.81
CA THR A 31 8.40 -17.72 -12.51
C THR A 31 6.90 -17.52 -12.38
N VAL A 32 6.29 -18.18 -11.38
CA VAL A 32 4.84 -18.19 -11.21
C VAL A 32 4.41 -17.90 -9.77
N THR A 33 3.20 -17.38 -9.61
CA THR A 33 2.49 -17.29 -8.33
C THR A 33 1.24 -18.17 -8.38
N LYS A 34 0.67 -18.49 -7.21
CA LYS A 34 -0.64 -19.15 -7.16
C LYS A 34 -1.73 -18.10 -7.37
N THR A 35 -2.61 -18.32 -8.34
CA THR A 35 -3.72 -17.41 -8.66
C THR A 35 -4.56 -17.13 -7.41
N TYR A 36 -4.89 -15.86 -7.16
CA TYR A 36 -5.74 -15.35 -6.07
C TYR A 36 -5.21 -15.46 -4.62
N LYS A 37 -3.92 -15.68 -4.36
CA LYS A 37 -3.33 -15.53 -3.00
C LYS A 37 -2.01 -14.76 -3.05
N LYS A 38 -1.86 -13.68 -2.26
CA LYS A 38 -0.60 -12.94 -2.02
C LYS A 38 0.47 -13.84 -1.38
N LYS A 39 1.02 -14.81 -2.13
CA LYS A 39 2.05 -15.75 -1.67
C LYS A 39 3.36 -15.53 -2.41
N LYS A 40 4.48 -15.84 -1.74
CA LYS A 40 5.84 -15.87 -2.32
C LYS A 40 5.86 -16.62 -3.66
N ALA A 41 6.62 -16.07 -4.62
CA ALA A 41 6.82 -16.66 -5.94
C ALA A 41 7.35 -18.10 -5.86
N CYS A 42 7.04 -18.89 -6.88
CA CYS A 42 7.58 -20.24 -7.08
C CYS A 42 8.02 -20.43 -8.52
N TYR A 43 8.86 -21.44 -8.75
CA TYR A 43 9.49 -21.67 -10.03
C TYR A 43 9.03 -23.01 -10.58
N LEU A 44 8.57 -23.00 -11.83
CA LEU A 44 8.30 -24.21 -12.60
C LEU A 44 9.53 -24.52 -13.44
N CYS A 45 10.05 -25.73 -13.32
CA CYS A 45 11.32 -26.14 -13.91
C CYS A 45 11.14 -27.41 -14.73
N LEU A 46 11.80 -27.45 -15.89
CA LEU A 46 11.97 -28.67 -16.67
C LEU A 46 13.46 -29.02 -16.69
N SER A 47 13.82 -30.19 -16.16
CA SER A 47 15.19 -30.67 -16.09
C SER A 47 15.34 -32.02 -16.79
N ILE A 48 16.54 -32.30 -17.30
CA ILE A 48 16.93 -33.60 -17.86
C ILE A 48 17.95 -34.21 -16.91
N SER A 49 17.68 -35.41 -16.39
CA SER A 49 18.71 -36.18 -15.70
C SER A 49 19.58 -36.87 -16.76
N ALA A 50 20.88 -36.65 -16.70
CA ALA A 50 21.84 -37.27 -17.59
C ALA A 50 22.77 -38.15 -16.76
N SER A 51 22.44 -39.43 -16.58
CA SER A 51 23.36 -40.33 -15.88
C SER A 51 24.63 -40.50 -16.71
N VAL A 52 25.74 -39.94 -16.22
CA VAL A 52 27.05 -40.02 -16.90
C VAL A 52 27.64 -41.44 -16.88
N THR A 53 27.09 -42.36 -16.10
CA THR A 53 27.65 -43.70 -15.85
C THR A 53 26.70 -44.90 -16.06
N SER A 54 25.51 -44.72 -16.66
CA SER A 54 24.60 -45.84 -16.92
C SER A 54 23.83 -45.67 -18.23
N SER A 55 23.67 -46.75 -18.98
CA SER A 55 23.01 -46.85 -20.29
C SER A 55 21.48 -46.69 -20.24
N SER A 56 20.96 -45.85 -19.32
CA SER A 56 19.54 -45.57 -19.18
C SER A 56 19.11 -44.37 -20.03
N PRO A 57 17.84 -44.32 -20.47
CA PRO A 57 17.34 -43.22 -21.31
C PRO A 57 17.27 -41.92 -20.51
N LYS A 58 17.61 -40.80 -21.18
CA LYS A 58 17.46 -39.44 -20.64
C LYS A 58 16.00 -39.18 -20.27
N THR A 59 15.71 -39.03 -18.98
CA THR A 59 14.37 -38.71 -18.48
C THR A 59 14.24 -37.22 -18.22
N VAL A 60 13.09 -36.66 -18.63
CA VAL A 60 12.75 -35.25 -18.41
C VAL A 60 11.76 -35.16 -17.27
N VAL A 61 12.04 -34.29 -16.30
CA VAL A 61 11.23 -34.14 -15.08
C VAL A 61 10.66 -32.74 -15.01
N PHE A 62 9.36 -32.65 -14.68
CA PHE A 62 8.69 -31.39 -14.36
C PHE A 62 8.69 -31.19 -12.85
N SER A 63 9.20 -30.06 -12.37
CA SER A 63 9.31 -29.80 -10.94
C SER A 63 8.83 -28.40 -10.55
N GLN A 64 8.27 -28.31 -9.35
CA GLN A 64 7.92 -27.04 -8.70
C GLN A 64 8.90 -26.75 -7.57
N VAL A 65 9.63 -25.64 -7.67
CA VAL A 65 10.65 -25.22 -6.70
C VAL A 65 10.19 -23.99 -5.94
N LYS A 66 10.56 -23.90 -4.65
CA LYS A 66 10.27 -22.75 -3.78
C LYS A 66 11.50 -22.33 -2.97
N PRO A 67 11.64 -21.02 -2.66
CA PRO A 67 12.62 -20.57 -1.67
C PRO A 67 12.23 -21.09 -0.28
N THR A 68 13.23 -21.45 0.53
CA THR A 68 13.06 -21.83 1.93
C THR A 68 12.83 -20.58 2.80
N GLU A 69 12.43 -20.77 4.07
CA GLU A 69 12.14 -19.65 4.98
C GLU A 69 13.35 -18.75 5.28
N LYS A 70 14.58 -19.25 5.02
CA LYS A 70 15.82 -18.49 5.16
C LYS A 70 16.18 -17.62 3.93
N ASP A 71 15.33 -17.55 2.90
CA ASP A 71 15.49 -16.77 1.64
C ASP A 71 16.81 -16.98 0.85
N SER A 72 17.71 -17.85 1.32
CA SER A 72 19.02 -18.14 0.70
C SER A 72 19.15 -19.55 0.09
N GLU A 73 18.11 -20.38 0.14
CA GLU A 73 18.16 -21.76 -0.41
C GLU A 73 16.85 -22.12 -1.15
N TYR A 74 16.94 -22.97 -2.16
CA TYR A 74 15.80 -23.46 -2.94
C TYR A 74 15.53 -24.94 -2.69
N LYS A 75 14.25 -25.32 -2.54
CA LYS A 75 13.83 -26.71 -2.36
C LYS A 75 12.76 -27.14 -3.36
N ARG A 76 12.90 -28.35 -3.90
CA ARG A 76 11.89 -29.01 -4.74
C ARG A 76 10.67 -29.34 -3.88
N LYS A 77 9.53 -28.71 -4.19
CA LYS A 77 8.25 -28.94 -3.49
C LYS A 77 7.49 -30.11 -4.08
N HIS A 78 7.46 -30.20 -5.40
CA HIS A 78 6.84 -31.31 -6.13
C HIS A 78 7.70 -31.66 -7.34
N SER A 79 7.63 -32.92 -7.76
CA SER A 79 8.33 -33.48 -8.91
C SER A 79 7.39 -34.46 -9.58
N TRP A 80 7.20 -34.33 -10.88
CA TRP A 80 6.29 -35.14 -11.69
C TRP A 80 7.02 -35.57 -12.96
N GLN A 81 6.75 -36.79 -13.42
CA GLN A 81 7.14 -37.21 -14.76
C GLN A 81 6.24 -36.55 -15.81
N LEU A 82 6.72 -36.45 -17.06
CA LEU A 82 5.98 -35.76 -18.12
C LEU A 82 4.73 -36.52 -18.58
N ASP A 83 4.68 -37.83 -18.39
CA ASP A 83 3.53 -38.70 -18.68
C ASP A 83 2.39 -38.54 -17.67
N GLU A 84 2.65 -37.97 -16.49
CA GLU A 84 1.62 -37.67 -15.48
C GLU A 84 0.76 -36.46 -15.85
N ILE A 85 1.22 -35.62 -16.79
CA ILE A 85 0.52 -34.39 -17.19
C ILE A 85 -0.61 -34.75 -18.16
N LYS A 86 -1.84 -34.40 -17.81
CA LYS A 86 -3.05 -34.74 -18.59
C LYS A 86 -3.52 -33.61 -19.50
N LEU A 87 -3.52 -32.38 -18.98
CA LEU A 87 -4.03 -31.21 -19.70
C LEU A 87 -3.23 -29.97 -19.32
N VAL A 88 -2.93 -29.13 -20.32
CA VAL A 88 -2.39 -27.79 -20.15
C VAL A 88 -3.34 -26.81 -20.82
N ASP A 89 -3.91 -25.88 -20.04
CA ASP A 89 -4.89 -24.90 -20.49
C ASP A 89 -4.29 -23.49 -20.41
N GLY A 90 -4.07 -22.86 -21.57
CA GLY A 90 -3.55 -21.50 -21.71
C GLY A 90 -4.60 -20.40 -21.52
N LYS A 91 -5.83 -20.74 -21.12
CA LYS A 91 -6.98 -19.85 -20.87
C LYS A 91 -7.55 -19.14 -22.09
N ASP A 92 -6.72 -18.51 -22.90
CA ASP A 92 -7.14 -17.77 -24.08
C ASP A 92 -6.09 -17.93 -25.19
N GLU A 93 -6.55 -18.29 -26.39
CA GLU A 93 -5.71 -18.47 -27.57
C GLU A 93 -5.47 -17.15 -28.33
N ASN A 94 -6.40 -16.19 -28.21
CA ASN A 94 -6.38 -14.94 -28.97
C ASN A 94 -5.77 -13.79 -28.18
N PHE A 95 -5.91 -13.80 -26.85
CA PHE A 95 -5.41 -12.73 -25.98
C PHE A 95 -4.27 -13.21 -25.08
N GLU A 96 -3.21 -12.40 -24.97
CA GLU A 96 -2.10 -12.70 -24.07
C GLU A 96 -2.55 -12.59 -22.60
N THR A 97 -2.55 -13.73 -21.91
CA THR A 97 -2.91 -13.82 -20.49
C THR A 97 -1.72 -14.28 -19.65
N HIS A 98 -1.69 -13.89 -18.38
CA HIS A 98 -0.68 -14.40 -17.43
C HIS A 98 -1.06 -15.75 -16.82
N GLU A 99 -2.34 -16.12 -16.90
CA GLU A 99 -2.90 -17.29 -16.24
C GLU A 99 -2.81 -18.54 -17.12
N PHE A 100 -2.52 -19.68 -16.50
CA PHE A 100 -2.59 -20.98 -17.15
C PHE A 100 -2.77 -22.07 -16.10
N ASP A 101 -3.42 -23.16 -16.51
CA ASP A 101 -3.70 -24.28 -15.63
C ASP A 101 -3.01 -25.55 -16.15
N ILE A 102 -2.50 -26.36 -15.22
CA ILE A 102 -1.95 -27.69 -15.51
C ILE A 102 -2.71 -28.72 -14.68
N GLN A 103 -3.28 -29.72 -15.34
CA GLN A 103 -3.96 -30.86 -14.71
C GLN A 103 -3.00 -32.06 -14.66
N ILE A 104 -2.70 -32.52 -13.45
CA ILE A 104 -1.88 -33.72 -13.18
C ILE A 104 -2.72 -34.68 -12.32
N ASP A 105 -2.42 -34.75 -11.01
CA ASP A 105 -3.26 -35.36 -9.97
C ASP A 105 -4.49 -34.49 -9.67
N LYS A 106 -4.27 -33.17 -9.63
CA LYS A 106 -5.28 -32.14 -9.43
C LYS A 106 -5.04 -30.95 -10.35
N LEU A 107 -5.99 -30.02 -10.37
CA LEU A 107 -5.88 -28.78 -11.14
C LEU A 107 -4.95 -27.79 -10.42
N TYR A 108 -3.82 -27.46 -11.04
CA TYR A 108 -2.92 -26.42 -10.57
C TYR A 108 -3.10 -25.15 -11.39
N LYS A 109 -3.56 -24.09 -10.72
CA LYS A 109 -3.73 -22.77 -11.33
C LYS A 109 -2.50 -21.90 -11.08
N TYR A 110 -1.89 -21.42 -12.15
CA TYR A 110 -0.67 -20.62 -12.11
C TYR A 110 -0.89 -19.24 -12.74
N TYR A 111 -0.17 -18.26 -12.21
CA TYR A 111 -0.06 -16.93 -12.77
C TYR A 111 1.41 -16.66 -13.06
N ALA A 112 1.81 -16.61 -14.33
CA ALA A 112 3.17 -16.29 -14.73
C ALA A 112 3.46 -14.81 -14.51
N ILE A 113 4.62 -14.48 -13.95
CA ILE A 113 5.02 -13.08 -13.76
C ILE A 113 5.38 -12.43 -15.11
N ASN A 114 5.89 -13.22 -16.05
CA ASN A 114 6.36 -12.76 -17.36
C ASN A 114 5.71 -13.58 -18.49
N LEU A 115 5.12 -12.89 -19.46
CA LEU A 115 4.43 -13.50 -20.61
C LEU A 115 5.40 -14.25 -21.54
N HIS A 116 6.61 -13.72 -21.73
CA HIS A 116 7.61 -14.38 -22.56
C HIS A 116 8.16 -15.66 -21.90
N GLU A 117 8.36 -15.64 -20.57
CA GLU A 117 8.70 -16.84 -19.81
C GLU A 117 7.61 -17.90 -19.92
N ARG A 118 6.34 -17.50 -19.80
CA ARG A 118 5.18 -18.37 -19.97
C ARG A 118 5.19 -19.01 -21.37
N GLN A 119 5.29 -18.21 -22.42
CA GLN A 119 5.33 -18.67 -23.81
C GLN A 119 6.46 -19.68 -24.04
N ASN A 120 7.69 -19.33 -23.66
CA ASN A 120 8.85 -20.20 -23.84
C ASN A 120 8.70 -21.50 -23.04
N PHE A 121 8.24 -21.41 -21.79
CA PHE A 121 8.04 -22.58 -20.93
C PHE A 121 6.99 -23.53 -21.50
N LEU A 122 5.84 -23.03 -21.92
CA LEU A 122 4.76 -23.86 -22.51
C LEU A 122 5.20 -24.49 -23.84
N GLY A 123 5.92 -23.76 -24.70
CA GLY A 123 6.47 -24.29 -25.94
C GLY A 123 7.52 -25.38 -25.71
N VAL A 124 8.41 -25.19 -24.72
CA VAL A 124 9.39 -26.22 -24.33
C VAL A 124 8.69 -27.43 -23.72
N LEU A 125 7.71 -27.24 -22.82
CA LEU A 125 6.94 -28.31 -22.20
C LEU A 125 6.25 -29.18 -23.26
N TYR A 126 5.59 -28.55 -24.23
CA TYR A 126 4.94 -29.25 -25.34
C TYR A 126 5.94 -30.09 -26.15
N ARG A 127 7.10 -29.51 -26.53
CA ARG A 127 8.13 -30.25 -27.27
C ARG A 127 8.68 -31.42 -26.47
N GLN A 128 8.91 -31.24 -25.16
CA GLN A 128 9.45 -32.32 -24.32
C GLN A 128 8.43 -33.43 -24.08
N ILE A 129 7.15 -33.11 -23.91
CA ILE A 129 6.07 -34.12 -23.84
C ILE A 129 6.01 -34.90 -25.15
N ASN A 130 6.01 -34.19 -26.29
CA ASN A 130 5.92 -34.85 -27.60
C ASN A 130 7.12 -35.73 -27.94
N LYS A 131 8.32 -35.34 -27.47
CA LYS A 131 9.57 -36.06 -27.70
C LYS A 131 9.78 -37.23 -26.74
N SER A 132 9.40 -37.07 -25.47
CA SER A 132 9.80 -37.97 -24.38
C SER A 132 8.69 -38.91 -23.92
N VAL A 133 7.42 -38.53 -24.06
CA VAL A 133 6.27 -39.36 -23.67
C VAL A 133 5.84 -40.24 -24.85
N ARG A 134 5.91 -41.57 -24.65
CA ARG A 134 5.52 -42.57 -25.66
C ARG A 134 4.06 -43.02 -25.54
N GLY A 135 3.40 -42.73 -24.42
CA GLY A 135 2.00 -43.10 -24.13
C GLY A 135 1.00 -42.00 -24.49
N GLU A 136 -0.10 -41.92 -23.72
CA GLU A 136 -1.08 -40.84 -23.82
C GLU A 136 -0.39 -39.49 -23.52
N LYS A 137 -0.50 -38.55 -24.46
CA LYS A 137 0.14 -37.24 -24.36
C LYS A 137 -0.82 -36.22 -23.76
N ALA A 138 -0.28 -35.29 -22.98
CA ALA A 138 -1.05 -34.17 -22.45
C ALA A 138 -1.76 -33.40 -23.58
N VAL A 139 -3.03 -33.06 -23.36
CA VAL A 139 -3.80 -32.20 -24.27
C VAL A 139 -3.45 -30.74 -23.99
N PHE A 140 -3.19 -29.95 -25.04
CA PHE A 140 -2.96 -28.50 -24.93
C PHE A 140 -4.19 -27.77 -25.47
N LYS A 141 -4.83 -26.94 -24.63
CA LYS A 141 -6.03 -26.15 -24.97
C LYS A 141 -5.76 -24.66 -24.79
N ASN A 142 -6.39 -23.83 -25.63
CA ASN A 142 -6.31 -22.37 -25.56
C ASN A 142 -4.86 -21.85 -25.57
N ILE A 143 -4.00 -22.43 -26.42
CA ILE A 143 -2.59 -22.04 -26.57
C ILE A 143 -2.34 -21.79 -28.06
N PRO A 144 -1.76 -20.63 -28.44
CA PRO A 144 -1.49 -20.32 -29.84
C PRO A 144 -0.65 -21.38 -30.54
N ALA A 145 -1.12 -21.87 -31.70
CA ALA A 145 -0.41 -22.90 -32.49
C ALA A 145 1.03 -22.50 -32.86
N ALA A 146 1.30 -21.21 -33.01
CA ALA A 146 2.64 -20.68 -33.29
C ALA A 146 3.68 -21.05 -32.22
N TRP A 147 3.26 -21.22 -30.96
CA TRP A 147 4.16 -21.58 -29.85
C TRP A 147 4.55 -23.05 -29.87
N LEU A 148 3.79 -23.88 -30.59
CA LEU A 148 3.89 -25.33 -30.63
C LEU A 148 4.67 -25.84 -31.86
N SER A 149 5.25 -24.93 -32.68
CA SER A 149 5.98 -25.26 -33.91
C SER A 149 7.45 -25.67 -33.66
N GLU A 150 7.98 -26.61 -34.45
CA GLU A 150 9.36 -27.12 -34.36
C GLU A 150 10.43 -26.22 -35.02
N LYS A 151 10.06 -25.19 -35.79
CA LYS A 151 10.99 -24.43 -36.66
C LYS A 151 11.80 -23.32 -35.96
N GLY A 152 11.98 -23.37 -34.64
CA GLY A 152 12.56 -22.27 -33.86
C GLY A 152 13.88 -22.59 -33.14
N SER A 153 14.97 -22.87 -33.86
CA SER A 153 16.34 -22.53 -33.40
C SER A 153 17.37 -22.61 -34.55
N PRO A 154 18.26 -21.60 -34.73
CA PRO A 154 19.33 -21.64 -35.70
C PRO A 154 20.64 -22.10 -35.04
N GLU A 155 20.96 -23.39 -35.09
CA GLU A 155 22.35 -23.86 -34.97
C GLU A 155 22.58 -24.96 -36.00
N LYS A 156 23.34 -24.62 -37.05
CA LYS A 156 23.71 -25.50 -38.16
C LYS A 156 24.90 -26.37 -37.77
N SER A 157 24.77 -27.68 -37.95
CA SER A 157 25.89 -28.63 -38.03
C SER A 157 26.44 -28.67 -39.46
N ILE A 158 27.75 -28.45 -39.60
CA ILE A 158 28.51 -28.53 -40.85
C ILE A 158 29.22 -29.90 -40.89
N VAL A 159 29.00 -30.68 -41.95
CA VAL A 159 29.86 -31.81 -42.33
C VAL A 159 30.21 -31.68 -43.81
N LYS A 160 31.51 -31.74 -44.10
CA LYS A 160 32.18 -31.56 -45.40
C LYS A 160 31.86 -32.70 -46.39
N ASN A 161 31.72 -32.40 -47.68
CA ASN A 161 31.80 -33.37 -48.79
C ASN A 161 32.63 -32.82 -49.96
N PHE A 162 33.45 -33.68 -50.57
CA PHE A 162 34.28 -33.44 -51.77
C PHE A 162 33.43 -33.14 -53.01
N LYS A 163 33.95 -32.30 -53.93
CA LYS A 163 33.27 -31.88 -55.16
C LYS A 163 33.88 -32.57 -56.40
N ALA A 164 33.03 -33.21 -57.21
CA ALA A 164 33.40 -33.79 -58.50
C ALA A 164 33.50 -32.70 -59.59
N LEU A 165 34.34 -32.95 -60.62
CA LEU A 165 34.50 -32.08 -61.78
C LEU A 165 33.15 -31.78 -62.45
N THR A 166 32.99 -30.54 -62.88
CA THR A 166 31.75 -30.02 -63.44
C THR A 166 31.63 -30.42 -64.91
N GLU A 167 30.41 -30.69 -65.39
CA GLU A 167 30.16 -31.05 -66.80
C GLU A 167 30.73 -30.03 -67.80
N LYS A 168 30.84 -28.75 -67.42
CA LYS A 168 31.50 -27.72 -68.22
C LYS A 168 32.99 -27.99 -68.40
N GLU A 169 33.69 -28.36 -67.33
CA GLU A 169 35.13 -28.65 -67.37
C GLU A 169 35.40 -29.90 -68.21
N VAL A 170 34.54 -30.92 -68.10
CA VAL A 170 34.61 -32.13 -68.94
C VAL A 170 34.39 -31.80 -70.42
N ASN A 171 33.43 -30.93 -70.73
CA ASN A 171 33.15 -30.54 -72.11
C ASN A 171 34.25 -29.66 -72.72
N GLU A 172 34.86 -28.77 -71.94
CA GLU A 172 36.00 -27.98 -72.40
C GLU A 172 37.25 -28.84 -72.61
N LEU A 173 37.48 -29.83 -71.73
CA LEU A 173 38.58 -30.78 -71.89
C LEU A 173 38.41 -31.64 -73.15
N ASN A 174 37.19 -32.12 -73.41
CA ASN A 174 36.87 -32.85 -74.64
C ASN A 174 37.03 -31.99 -75.89
N LYS A 175 36.66 -30.71 -75.81
CA LYS A 175 36.86 -29.76 -76.92
C LYS A 175 38.34 -29.51 -77.19
N LEU A 176 39.16 -29.37 -76.14
CA LEU A 176 40.60 -29.20 -76.24
C LEU A 176 41.30 -30.42 -76.86
N VAL A 177 40.85 -31.62 -76.51
CA VAL A 177 41.33 -32.89 -77.09
C VAL A 177 40.94 -33.01 -78.57
N ASN A 178 39.75 -32.54 -78.94
CA ASN A 178 39.26 -32.58 -80.33
C ASN A 178 39.86 -31.48 -81.24
N GLU A 179 40.27 -30.34 -80.69
CA GLU A 179 40.90 -29.24 -81.46
C GLU A 179 42.37 -29.53 -81.82
N CYS A 180 42.97 -30.57 -81.24
CA CYS A 180 44.36 -30.96 -81.50
C CYS A 180 44.43 -32.15 -82.48
N ASP A 181 44.17 -31.87 -83.77
CA ASP A 181 44.28 -32.83 -84.90
C ASP A 181 45.68 -33.46 -85.11
N PHE A 182 46.68 -33.05 -84.33
CA PHE A 182 48.05 -33.59 -84.33
C PHE A 182 48.30 -34.70 -83.29
N ALA A 183 47.35 -34.96 -82.38
CA ALA A 183 47.51 -35.94 -81.29
C ALA A 183 47.77 -37.37 -81.76
N ILE A 184 47.48 -37.68 -83.03
CA ILE A 184 47.66 -39.02 -83.62
C ILE A 184 49.02 -39.17 -84.30
N LYS A 185 49.76 -38.08 -84.58
CA LYS A 185 51.04 -38.13 -85.32
C LYS A 185 52.28 -37.70 -84.55
N ASP A 186 52.16 -36.91 -83.48
CA ASP A 186 53.33 -36.56 -82.64
C ASP A 186 52.93 -36.15 -81.21
N ALA A 187 53.10 -37.06 -80.26
CA ALA A 187 52.67 -36.87 -78.87
C ALA A 187 53.52 -35.85 -78.10
N GLU A 188 54.80 -35.67 -78.49
CA GLU A 188 55.71 -34.74 -77.82
C GLU A 188 55.30 -33.28 -78.05
N LEU A 189 54.97 -32.92 -79.29
CA LEU A 189 54.48 -31.58 -79.64
C LEU A 189 53.13 -31.24 -78.96
N PHE A 190 52.26 -32.24 -78.79
CA PHE A 190 50.99 -32.05 -78.07
C PHE A 190 51.21 -31.80 -76.58
N ILE A 191 52.10 -32.56 -75.93
CA ILE A 191 52.44 -32.38 -74.51
C ILE A 191 53.10 -31.00 -74.31
N GLU A 192 53.95 -30.54 -75.23
CA GLU A 192 54.58 -29.22 -75.14
C GLU A 192 53.54 -28.08 -75.26
N GLN A 193 52.60 -28.18 -76.20
CA GLN A 193 51.52 -27.20 -76.34
C GLN A 193 50.57 -27.21 -75.14
N LEU A 194 50.25 -28.37 -74.59
CA LEU A 194 49.43 -28.50 -73.38
C LEU A 194 50.15 -27.92 -72.16
N GLY A 195 51.47 -28.18 -72.04
CA GLY A 195 52.32 -27.63 -71.00
C GLY A 195 52.41 -26.11 -71.08
N LYS A 196 52.51 -25.54 -72.29
CA LYS A 196 52.49 -24.09 -72.50
C LYS A 196 51.14 -23.47 -72.14
N LYS A 197 50.02 -24.06 -72.58
CA LYS A 197 48.68 -23.60 -72.22
C LYS A 197 48.41 -23.72 -70.72
N LEU A 198 48.88 -24.80 -70.08
CA LEU A 198 48.81 -24.97 -68.63
C LEU A 198 49.62 -23.89 -67.91
N HIS A 199 50.83 -23.59 -68.38
CA HIS A 199 51.67 -22.53 -67.80
C HIS A 199 51.04 -21.15 -67.92
N ASP A 200 50.49 -20.80 -69.09
CA ASP A 200 49.80 -19.53 -69.31
C ASP A 200 48.53 -19.43 -68.43
N LEU A 201 47.81 -20.53 -68.27
CA LEU A 201 46.61 -20.61 -67.43
C LEU A 201 46.94 -20.55 -65.94
N ASP A 202 48.02 -21.20 -65.50
CA ASP A 202 48.56 -21.09 -64.14
C ASP A 202 49.01 -19.65 -63.84
N GLY A 203 49.64 -18.97 -64.80
CA GLY A 203 49.99 -17.55 -64.69
C GLY A 203 48.76 -16.65 -64.50
N ALA A 204 47.73 -16.86 -65.33
CA ALA A 204 46.47 -16.12 -65.22
C ALA A 204 45.72 -16.44 -63.91
N ASN A 205 45.75 -17.69 -63.45
CA ASN A 205 45.12 -18.13 -62.22
C ASN A 205 45.82 -17.55 -60.99
N ILE A 206 47.16 -17.57 -60.94
CA ILE A 206 47.95 -16.91 -59.89
C ILE A 206 47.59 -15.42 -59.84
N GLN A 207 47.53 -14.73 -60.98
CA GLN A 207 47.26 -13.30 -61.01
C GLN A 207 45.83 -12.94 -60.60
N SER A 208 44.84 -13.78 -60.96
CA SER A 208 43.45 -13.64 -60.50
C SER A 208 43.30 -13.92 -59.01
N VAL A 209 43.98 -14.95 -58.48
CA VAL A 209 44.01 -15.25 -57.05
C VAL A 209 44.66 -14.10 -56.28
N LEU A 210 45.79 -13.58 -56.74
CA LEU A 210 46.53 -12.48 -56.11
C LEU A 210 45.75 -11.16 -56.13
N ALA A 211 45.01 -10.88 -57.22
CA ALA A 211 44.11 -9.73 -57.29
C ALA A 211 42.91 -9.88 -56.34
N SER A 212 42.34 -11.08 -56.23
CA SER A 212 41.25 -11.36 -55.29
C SER A 212 41.71 -11.27 -53.83
N GLU A 213 42.93 -11.71 -53.53
CA GLU A 213 43.52 -11.66 -52.19
C GLU A 213 43.66 -10.21 -51.71
N LYS A 214 44.14 -9.31 -52.59
CA LYS A 214 44.25 -7.87 -52.27
C LYS A 214 42.88 -7.22 -52.01
N GLN A 215 41.85 -7.59 -52.76
CA GLN A 215 40.48 -7.10 -52.54
C GLN A 215 39.89 -7.64 -51.24
N VAL A 216 40.10 -8.92 -50.94
CA VAL A 216 39.70 -9.54 -49.67
C VAL A 216 40.39 -8.85 -48.50
N PHE A 217 41.68 -8.53 -48.61
CA PHE A 217 42.42 -7.83 -47.57
C PHE A 217 41.86 -6.43 -47.28
N SER A 218 41.51 -5.68 -48.34
CA SER A 218 40.86 -4.37 -48.20
C SER A 218 39.48 -4.48 -47.54
N LEU A 219 38.71 -5.52 -47.87
CA LEU A 219 37.40 -5.77 -47.26
C LEU A 219 37.54 -6.10 -45.77
N VAL A 220 38.54 -6.91 -45.41
CA VAL A 220 38.84 -7.25 -44.00
C VAL A 220 39.23 -5.99 -43.23
N GLU A 221 40.04 -5.10 -43.80
CA GLU A 221 40.40 -3.82 -43.16
C GLU A 221 39.18 -2.91 -42.92
N GLU A 222 38.25 -2.84 -43.87
CA GLU A 222 36.99 -2.10 -43.68
C GLU A 222 36.09 -2.74 -42.61
N ILE A 223 36.05 -4.08 -42.54
CA ILE A 223 35.34 -4.80 -41.48
C ILE A 223 35.97 -4.52 -40.12
N GLU A 224 37.30 -4.52 -40.00
CA GLU A 224 37.99 -4.17 -38.75
C GLU A 224 37.68 -2.72 -38.31
N LYS A 225 37.64 -1.77 -39.24
CA LYS A 225 37.21 -0.39 -38.94
C LYS A 225 35.75 -0.33 -38.48
N ALA A 226 34.86 -1.08 -39.13
CA ALA A 226 33.47 -1.16 -38.72
C ALA A 226 33.31 -1.79 -37.33
N VAL A 227 34.09 -2.83 -37.02
CA VAL A 227 34.14 -3.46 -35.68
C VAL A 227 34.62 -2.43 -34.65
N GLY A 228 35.68 -1.68 -34.92
CA GLY A 228 36.17 -0.64 -34.00
C GLY A 228 35.14 0.47 -33.73
N GLU A 229 34.37 0.89 -34.75
CA GLU A 229 33.27 1.85 -34.55
C GLU A 229 32.10 1.26 -33.74
N VAL A 230 31.80 -0.04 -33.90
CA VAL A 230 30.81 -0.74 -33.07
C VAL A 230 31.25 -0.83 -31.62
N GLU A 231 32.51 -1.17 -31.35
CA GLU A 231 33.07 -1.20 -29.98
C GLU A 231 33.02 0.19 -29.33
N ARG A 232 33.32 1.24 -30.10
CA ARG A 232 33.20 2.63 -29.63
C ARG A 232 31.76 3.00 -29.32
N PHE A 233 30.82 2.53 -30.12
CA PHE A 233 29.39 2.74 -29.90
C PHE A 233 28.89 1.98 -28.65
N GLU A 234 29.32 0.73 -28.46
CA GLU A 234 29.02 -0.06 -27.26
C GLU A 234 29.55 0.63 -26.01
N SER A 235 30.81 1.07 -26.01
CA SER A 235 31.39 1.81 -24.88
C SER A 235 30.59 3.09 -24.55
N ARG A 236 30.07 3.77 -25.58
CA ARG A 236 29.23 4.95 -25.36
C ARG A 236 27.86 4.60 -24.80
N LEU A 237 27.26 3.49 -25.24
CA LEU A 237 26.02 2.97 -24.67
C LEU A 237 26.20 2.54 -23.21
N ASP A 238 27.30 1.88 -22.87
CA ASP A 238 27.62 1.51 -21.50
C ASP A 238 27.70 2.75 -20.61
N SER A 239 28.34 3.82 -21.08
CA SER A 239 28.40 5.09 -20.33
C SER A 239 27.02 5.70 -20.08
N TYR A 240 26.09 5.56 -21.04
CA TYR A 240 24.72 6.04 -20.88
C TYR A 240 23.92 5.15 -19.93
N ASP A 241 24.12 3.84 -19.97
CA ASP A 241 23.47 2.90 -19.03
C ASP A 241 23.92 3.17 -17.59
N ASP A 242 25.22 3.42 -17.37
CA ASP A 242 25.76 3.79 -16.07
C ASP A 242 25.10 5.07 -15.52
N ILE A 243 25.00 6.11 -16.35
CA ILE A 243 24.32 7.36 -15.97
C ILE A 243 22.84 7.10 -15.65
N LEU A 244 22.15 6.31 -16.48
CA LEU A 244 20.73 5.99 -16.26
C LEU A 244 20.52 5.16 -14.98
N ASN A 245 21.43 4.24 -14.67
CA ASN A 245 21.40 3.46 -13.43
C ASN A 245 21.58 4.36 -12.20
N HIS A 246 22.53 5.30 -12.25
CA HIS A 246 22.71 6.28 -11.17
C HIS A 246 21.50 7.21 -11.00
N VAL A 247 20.94 7.72 -12.10
CA VAL A 247 19.74 8.57 -12.07
C VAL A 247 18.55 7.79 -11.51
N LYS A 248 18.37 6.53 -11.91
CA LYS A 248 17.31 5.67 -11.39
C LYS A 248 17.43 5.44 -9.88
N GLU A 249 18.64 5.13 -9.40
CA GLU A 249 18.87 4.94 -7.96
C GLU A 249 18.61 6.24 -7.17
N SER A 250 19.05 7.38 -7.71
CA SER A 250 18.78 8.70 -7.13
C SER A 250 17.28 9.01 -7.10
N MET A 251 16.55 8.74 -8.19
CA MET A 251 15.12 8.95 -8.29
C MET A 251 14.32 8.02 -7.35
N GLU A 252 14.76 6.79 -7.15
CA GLU A 252 14.17 5.87 -6.17
C GLU A 252 14.38 6.37 -4.73
N LYS A 253 15.59 6.82 -4.39
CA LYS A 253 15.87 7.44 -3.08
C LYS A 253 15.01 8.69 -2.86
N VAL A 254 14.91 9.58 -3.86
CA VAL A 254 14.07 10.78 -3.80
C VAL A 254 12.59 10.41 -3.69
N GLY A 255 12.12 9.43 -4.45
CA GLY A 255 10.74 8.94 -4.39
C GLY A 255 10.40 8.40 -2.99
N SER A 256 11.28 7.60 -2.39
CA SER A 256 11.09 7.10 -1.02
C SER A 256 11.07 8.24 0.01
N LYS A 257 11.96 9.22 -0.14
CA LYS A 257 12.04 10.37 0.76
C LYS A 257 10.80 11.26 0.65
N ASN A 258 10.31 11.50 -0.57
CA ASN A 258 9.08 12.24 -0.80
C ASN A 258 7.86 11.52 -0.21
N ALA A 259 7.77 10.19 -0.36
CA ALA A 259 6.71 9.41 0.28
C ALA A 259 6.75 9.53 1.82
N MET A 260 7.95 9.50 2.44
CA MET A 260 8.09 9.74 3.88
C MET A 260 7.66 11.16 4.27
N ILE A 261 8.01 12.17 3.47
CA ILE A 261 7.60 13.57 3.69
C ILE A 261 6.08 13.70 3.59
N GLU A 262 5.44 13.09 2.61
CA GLU A 262 3.98 13.11 2.46
C GLU A 262 3.29 12.44 3.66
N ILE A 263 3.79 11.28 4.10
CA ILE A 263 3.26 10.59 5.29
C ILE A 263 3.43 11.48 6.54
N ALA A 264 4.60 12.06 6.73
CA ALA A 264 4.87 12.97 7.84
C ALA A 264 3.95 14.20 7.79
N ASN A 265 3.74 14.80 6.62
CA ASN A 265 2.88 15.96 6.44
C ASN A 265 1.40 15.63 6.70
N ASN A 266 0.92 14.47 6.24
CA ASN A 266 -0.42 14.00 6.51
C ASN A 266 -0.63 13.75 8.02
N ASN A 267 0.35 13.12 8.67
CA ASN A 267 0.32 12.91 10.11
C ASN A 267 0.33 14.23 10.89
N ASN A 268 1.15 15.20 10.48
CA ASN A 268 1.18 16.54 11.09
C ASN A 268 -0.15 17.26 10.91
N THR A 269 -0.80 17.14 9.75
CA THR A 269 -2.12 17.73 9.51
C THR A 269 -3.19 17.11 10.41
N LYS A 270 -3.18 15.78 10.55
CA LYS A 270 -4.09 15.08 11.48
C LYS A 270 -3.83 15.48 12.93
N LEU A 271 -2.57 15.53 13.34
CA LEU A 271 -2.18 15.94 14.68
C LEU A 271 -2.62 17.38 14.96
N LEU A 272 -2.45 18.29 14.01
CA LEU A 272 -2.90 19.67 14.12
C LEU A 272 -4.43 19.75 14.29
N ASN A 273 -5.18 18.95 13.53
CA ASN A 273 -6.64 18.90 13.65
C ASN A 273 -7.09 18.38 15.02
N GLU A 274 -6.46 17.31 15.52
CA GLU A 274 -6.72 16.79 16.87
C GLU A 274 -6.39 17.83 17.96
N LEU A 275 -5.24 18.50 17.83
CA LEU A 275 -4.83 19.53 18.77
C LEU A 275 -5.80 20.73 18.75
N ASN A 276 -6.19 21.18 17.56
CA ASN A 276 -7.18 22.25 17.41
C ASN A 276 -8.53 21.86 18.00
N GLY A 277 -8.96 20.60 17.83
CA GLY A 277 -10.17 20.07 18.45
C GLY A 277 -10.14 20.19 19.97
N VAL A 278 -9.05 19.75 20.61
CA VAL A 278 -8.87 19.86 22.06
C VAL A 278 -8.82 21.32 22.52
N ILE A 279 -8.11 22.17 21.78
CA ILE A 279 -8.03 23.61 22.09
C ILE A 279 -9.42 24.23 22.03
N CYS A 280 -10.18 24.03 20.96
CA CYS A 280 -11.53 24.59 20.83
C CYS A 280 -12.49 24.09 21.91
N GLN A 281 -12.37 22.83 22.34
CA GLN A 281 -13.22 22.27 23.40
C GLN A 281 -12.86 22.78 24.80
N LEU A 282 -11.60 23.18 25.03
CA LEU A 282 -11.09 23.67 26.30
C LEU A 282 -10.89 25.19 26.33
N ASP A 283 -11.22 25.89 25.26
CA ASP A 283 -11.14 27.34 25.21
C ASP A 283 -12.40 27.96 25.80
N LEU A 284 -12.19 28.94 26.67
CA LEU A 284 -13.26 29.75 27.25
C LEU A 284 -12.94 31.20 26.92
N PRO A 285 -13.84 31.94 26.27
CA PRO A 285 -13.58 33.32 25.90
C PRO A 285 -13.32 34.18 27.14
N SER A 286 -12.45 35.17 27.02
CA SER A 286 -12.01 36.03 28.14
C SER A 286 -13.19 36.68 28.89
N SER A 287 -14.28 37.01 28.18
CA SER A 287 -15.51 37.53 28.78
C SER A 287 -16.17 36.53 29.73
N ALA A 288 -16.21 35.24 29.37
CA ALA A 288 -16.70 34.18 30.24
C ALA A 288 -15.76 33.94 31.43
N GLN A 289 -14.44 34.00 31.21
CA GLN A 289 -13.45 33.87 32.29
C GLN A 289 -13.61 34.97 33.35
N GLN A 290 -13.86 36.21 32.92
CA GLN A 290 -14.15 37.34 33.82
C GLN A 290 -15.46 37.12 34.57
N ALA A 291 -16.54 36.76 33.86
CA ALA A 291 -17.84 36.49 34.47
C ALA A 291 -17.83 35.32 35.48
N LEU A 292 -16.94 34.33 35.31
CA LEU A 292 -16.73 33.25 36.28
C LEU A 292 -15.89 33.70 37.49
N SER A 293 -14.95 34.62 37.27
CA SER A 293 -14.03 35.09 38.31
C SER A 293 -14.65 36.13 39.24
N ASP A 294 -15.50 37.00 38.70
CA ASP A 294 -16.23 38.03 39.43
C ASP A 294 -17.64 38.22 38.83
N PRO A 295 -18.60 37.35 39.17
CA PRO A 295 -19.95 37.42 38.62
C PRO A 295 -20.75 38.57 39.20
N ASP A 296 -21.23 39.47 38.34
CA ASP A 296 -22.27 40.44 38.71
C ASP A 296 -23.65 39.75 38.71
N LEU A 297 -24.14 39.43 39.91
CA LEU A 297 -25.44 38.79 40.11
C LEU A 297 -26.57 39.80 40.38
N LYS A 298 -26.26 41.10 40.44
CA LYS A 298 -27.23 42.16 40.77
C LYS A 298 -27.96 42.63 39.52
N THR A 299 -27.23 42.88 38.43
CA THR A 299 -27.82 43.36 37.18
C THR A 299 -28.39 42.21 36.34
N VAL A 300 -29.42 42.49 35.53
CA VAL A 300 -30.00 41.49 34.61
C VAL A 300 -28.98 41.04 33.57
N ASN A 301 -28.20 41.98 33.02
CA ASN A 301 -27.15 41.70 32.04
C ASN A 301 -25.98 40.90 32.64
N GLY A 302 -25.53 41.26 33.85
CA GLY A 302 -24.49 40.52 34.57
C GLY A 302 -24.92 39.09 34.88
N ARG A 303 -26.18 38.90 35.27
CA ARG A 303 -26.75 37.58 35.53
C ARG A 303 -26.81 36.70 34.29
N GLN A 304 -27.25 37.25 33.16
CA GLN A 304 -27.26 36.52 31.90
C GLN A 304 -25.84 36.14 31.46
N ALA A 305 -24.87 37.04 31.63
CA ALA A 305 -23.46 36.75 31.37
C ALA A 305 -22.93 35.63 32.28
N ALA A 306 -23.27 35.65 33.58
CA ALA A 306 -22.90 34.61 34.53
C ALA A 306 -23.53 33.25 34.18
N ILE A 307 -24.79 33.21 33.77
CA ILE A 307 -25.48 32.00 33.31
C ILE A 307 -24.78 31.43 32.06
N ASN A 308 -24.51 32.28 31.07
CA ASN A 308 -23.87 31.86 29.82
C ASN A 308 -22.44 31.35 30.09
N ALA A 309 -21.68 32.03 30.97
CA ALA A 309 -20.35 31.63 31.35
C ALA A 309 -20.34 30.31 32.15
N GLY A 310 -21.33 30.12 33.04
CA GLY A 310 -21.54 28.86 33.76
C GLY A 310 -21.85 27.69 32.81
N LYS A 311 -22.76 27.90 31.85
CA LYS A 311 -23.08 26.89 30.80
C LYS A 311 -21.85 26.55 29.97
N ALA A 312 -21.07 27.55 29.54
CA ALA A 312 -19.83 27.34 28.79
C ALA A 312 -18.80 26.53 29.61
N LEU A 313 -18.61 26.86 30.90
CA LEU A 313 -17.72 26.11 31.79
C LEU A 313 -18.20 24.66 31.98
N GLN A 314 -19.50 24.46 32.18
CA GLN A 314 -20.08 23.12 32.32
C GLN A 314 -19.87 22.29 31.05
N GLN A 315 -20.09 22.88 29.88
CA GLN A 315 -19.87 22.21 28.60
C GLN A 315 -18.39 21.84 28.44
N ALA A 316 -17.46 22.77 28.67
CA ALA A 316 -16.03 22.54 28.54
C ALA A 316 -15.50 21.48 29.53
N MET A 317 -16.06 21.39 30.75
CA MET A 317 -15.68 20.38 31.73
C MET A 317 -16.25 18.99 31.42
N ASN A 318 -17.40 18.93 30.75
CA ASN A 318 -18.08 17.69 30.36
C ASN A 318 -17.71 17.21 28.94
N SER A 319 -16.87 17.95 28.21
CA SER A 319 -16.37 17.56 26.89
C SER A 319 -15.70 16.19 26.97
N ASP A 320 -16.07 15.31 26.04
CA ASP A 320 -15.47 13.98 25.90
C ASP A 320 -14.14 14.11 25.15
N ILE A 321 -13.06 14.16 25.92
CA ILE A 321 -11.69 14.27 25.41
C ILE A 321 -11.04 12.91 25.53
N ASP A 322 -10.37 12.46 24.47
CA ASP A 322 -9.66 11.18 24.43
C ASP A 322 -8.76 11.02 25.69
N PRO A 323 -8.83 9.88 26.40
CA PRO A 323 -8.02 9.62 27.59
C PRO A 323 -6.52 9.85 27.41
N ALA A 324 -5.98 9.64 26.21
CA ALA A 324 -4.57 9.91 25.90
C ALA A 324 -4.26 11.41 25.92
N LEU A 325 -5.18 12.25 25.42
CA LEU A 325 -5.03 13.71 25.39
C LEU A 325 -5.17 14.32 26.79
N LEU A 326 -5.92 13.68 27.69
CA LEU A 326 -6.00 14.08 29.10
C LEU A 326 -4.66 13.96 29.85
N ARG A 327 -3.69 13.23 29.31
CA ARG A 327 -2.34 13.12 29.90
C ARG A 327 -1.45 14.31 29.57
N LEU A 328 -1.83 15.16 28.62
CA LEU A 328 -1.07 16.35 28.25
C LEU A 328 -1.08 17.35 29.41
N THR A 329 0.10 17.84 29.81
CA THR A 329 0.26 18.79 30.92
C THR A 329 -0.59 20.05 30.73
N ALA A 330 -0.65 20.58 29.51
CA ALA A 330 -1.46 21.76 29.19
C ALA A 330 -2.97 21.52 29.42
N VAL A 331 -3.48 20.35 29.03
CA VAL A 331 -4.88 19.95 29.25
C VAL A 331 -5.15 19.80 30.75
N GLN A 332 -4.24 19.17 31.49
CA GLN A 332 -4.37 19.02 32.94
C GLN A 332 -4.39 20.37 33.66
N ASP A 333 -3.53 21.31 33.27
CA ASP A 333 -3.47 22.63 33.89
C ASP A 333 -4.70 23.47 33.54
N GLN A 334 -5.23 23.37 32.32
CA GLN A 334 -6.49 24.02 31.96
C GLN A 334 -7.67 23.45 32.75
N ARG A 335 -7.77 22.12 32.92
CA ARG A 335 -8.81 21.49 33.75
C ARG A 335 -8.69 21.90 35.23
N LYS A 336 -7.48 22.04 35.76
CA LYS A 336 -7.28 22.60 37.12
C LYS A 336 -7.77 24.05 37.22
N ARG A 337 -7.57 24.87 36.17
CA ARG A 337 -8.12 26.24 36.12
C ARG A 337 -9.64 26.23 36.12
N PHE A 338 -10.27 25.34 35.34
CA PHE A 338 -11.72 25.15 35.35
C PHE A 338 -12.24 24.78 36.74
N GLU A 339 -11.58 23.87 37.45
CA GLU A 339 -12.00 23.51 38.82
C GLU A 339 -11.87 24.70 39.79
N LYS A 340 -10.82 25.52 39.66
CA LYS A 340 -10.68 26.76 40.45
C LYS A 340 -11.79 27.75 40.16
N TRP A 341 -12.13 27.96 38.89
CA TRP A 341 -13.24 28.84 38.50
C TRP A 341 -14.58 28.31 38.99
N LYS A 342 -14.84 27.01 38.84
CA LYS A 342 -16.04 26.35 39.36
C LYS A 342 -16.20 26.55 40.87
N LEU A 343 -15.16 26.31 41.66
CA LEU A 343 -15.21 26.50 43.11
C LEU A 343 -15.46 27.95 43.51
N LYS A 344 -14.77 28.90 42.85
CA LYS A 344 -14.95 30.34 43.12
C LYS A 344 -16.36 30.79 42.75
N PHE A 345 -16.82 30.43 41.55
CA PHE A 345 -18.14 30.78 41.04
C PHE A 345 -19.27 30.16 41.89
N SER A 346 -19.16 28.88 42.25
CA SER A 346 -20.10 28.21 43.18
C SER A 346 -20.16 28.90 44.54
N SER A 347 -19.01 29.26 45.13
CA SER A 347 -18.95 29.98 46.40
C SER A 347 -19.59 31.37 46.33
N THR A 348 -19.36 32.12 45.24
CA THR A 348 -19.94 33.44 45.04
C THR A 348 -21.46 33.39 44.84
N ILE A 349 -21.95 32.48 43.99
CA ILE A 349 -23.39 32.23 43.82
C ILE A 349 -24.01 31.87 45.16
N SER A 350 -23.40 30.93 45.89
CA SER A 350 -23.92 30.47 47.17
C SER A 350 -24.04 31.61 48.18
N ARG A 351 -23.00 32.44 48.30
CA ARG A 351 -23.02 33.60 49.20
C ARG A 351 -24.12 34.59 48.82
N TYR A 352 -24.22 34.91 47.54
CA TYR A 352 -25.21 35.88 47.06
C TYR A 352 -26.64 35.39 47.24
N VAL A 353 -26.92 34.16 46.82
CA VAL A 353 -28.25 33.54 46.91
C VAL A 353 -28.65 33.29 48.36
N ASN A 354 -27.71 32.88 49.23
CA ASN A 354 -27.97 32.76 50.66
C ASN A 354 -28.36 34.11 51.29
N ASN A 355 -27.60 35.17 50.99
CA ASN A 355 -27.93 36.52 51.45
C ASN A 355 -29.31 36.98 50.92
N LEU A 356 -29.64 36.66 49.67
CA LEU A 356 -30.95 36.95 49.09
C LEU A 356 -32.07 36.21 49.83
N PHE A 357 -31.89 34.92 50.15
CA PHE A 357 -32.85 34.16 50.94
C PHE A 357 -33.08 34.75 52.34
N ILE A 358 -32.01 35.17 53.01
CA ILE A 358 -32.10 35.79 54.34
C ILE A 358 -32.80 37.16 54.25
N HIS A 359 -32.44 37.98 53.26
CA HIS A 359 -33.07 39.28 53.02
C HIS A 359 -34.58 39.12 52.79
N LEU A 360 -34.97 38.29 51.83
CA LEU A 360 -36.39 38.00 51.56
C LEU A 360 -37.11 37.40 52.77
N GLY A 361 -36.41 36.59 53.56
CA GLY A 361 -36.84 36.04 54.85
C GLY A 361 -37.24 37.09 55.88
N ASN A 362 -36.44 38.16 55.98
CA ASN A 362 -36.55 39.18 57.02
C ASN A 362 -37.41 40.38 56.59
N ASP A 363 -37.27 40.86 55.36
CA ASP A 363 -37.93 42.10 54.87
C ASP A 363 -39.46 42.02 54.90
N ILE A 364 -40.01 40.82 54.65
CA ILE A 364 -41.46 40.57 54.69
C ILE A 364 -41.99 40.57 56.14
N GLY A 365 -41.12 40.40 57.13
CA GLY A 365 -41.51 40.41 58.54
C GLY A 365 -41.74 41.74 59.17
N GLU A 366 -40.95 42.72 58.77
CA GLU A 366 -41.01 44.04 59.36
C GLU A 366 -42.07 44.90 58.67
N GLY A 367 -42.23 44.79 57.35
CA GLY A 367 -43.14 45.66 56.59
C GLY A 367 -44.64 45.42 56.81
N ASN A 368 -45.05 44.26 57.33
CA ASN A 368 -46.47 43.89 57.40
C ASN A 368 -47.04 43.72 58.82
N SER A 369 -46.25 44.03 59.84
CA SER A 369 -46.75 44.10 61.22
C SER A 369 -47.64 45.34 61.48
N GLN A 370 -47.86 46.21 60.48
CA GLN A 370 -48.61 47.48 60.63
C GLN A 370 -49.90 47.59 59.79
N SER A 371 -50.20 46.64 58.91
CA SER A 371 -51.42 46.72 58.09
C SER A 371 -52.61 46.11 58.83
N GLN A 372 -53.23 46.91 59.71
CA GLN A 372 -54.56 46.66 60.26
C GLN A 372 -55.58 46.48 59.13
N SER A 373 -55.78 45.24 58.69
CA SER A 373 -56.88 44.88 57.79
C SER A 373 -57.58 43.68 58.41
N HIS A 374 -58.85 43.86 58.76
CA HIS A 374 -59.71 42.88 59.44
C HIS A 374 -60.12 41.70 58.55
N GLU A 375 -59.37 41.40 57.50
CA GLU A 375 -59.68 40.36 56.52
C GLU A 375 -58.72 39.17 56.68
N LEU A 376 -59.28 38.00 57.02
CA LEU A 376 -58.53 36.77 57.27
C LEU A 376 -58.06 36.14 55.95
N ILE A 377 -57.00 36.70 55.35
CA ILE A 377 -56.41 36.16 54.13
C ILE A 377 -54.94 35.79 54.38
N LEU A 378 -54.59 34.53 54.14
CA LEU A 378 -53.20 34.07 54.04
C LEU A 378 -52.54 34.78 52.86
N GLN A 379 -51.48 35.54 53.13
CA GLN A 379 -50.83 36.37 52.11
C GLN A 379 -50.14 35.49 51.06
N SER A 380 -50.28 35.88 49.79
CA SER A 380 -49.58 35.23 48.69
C SER A 380 -48.16 35.79 48.56
N HIS A 381 -47.13 34.95 48.70
CA HIS A 381 -45.72 35.34 48.53
C HIS A 381 -45.27 35.41 47.06
N SER A 382 -46.15 35.78 46.14
CA SER A 382 -45.86 35.78 44.70
C SER A 382 -44.64 36.61 44.30
N ASN A 383 -44.34 37.69 45.03
CA ASN A 383 -43.21 38.58 44.74
C ASN A 383 -41.86 37.93 45.09
N VAL A 384 -41.79 37.17 46.20
CA VAL A 384 -40.61 36.38 46.57
C VAL A 384 -40.28 35.38 45.48
N HIS A 385 -41.29 34.66 44.99
CA HIS A 385 -41.09 33.68 43.94
C HIS A 385 -40.69 34.32 42.61
N LYS A 386 -41.22 35.50 42.26
CA LYS A 386 -40.82 36.25 41.06
C LYS A 386 -39.35 36.70 41.10
N GLU A 387 -38.88 37.21 42.23
CA GLU A 387 -37.48 37.64 42.37
C GLU A 387 -36.50 36.46 42.35
N LEU A 388 -36.89 35.33 42.94
CA LEU A 388 -36.09 34.11 42.93
C LEU A 388 -36.08 33.40 41.56
N ALA A 389 -37.14 33.53 40.77
CA ALA A 389 -37.25 32.88 39.47
C ALA A 389 -36.09 33.24 38.54
N ALA A 390 -35.61 34.47 38.59
CA ALA A 390 -34.51 34.93 37.75
C ALA A 390 -33.14 34.36 38.15
N TYR A 391 -33.03 33.60 39.26
CA TYR A 391 -31.81 32.87 39.67
C TYR A 391 -31.92 31.35 39.47
N MET A 392 -33.04 30.87 38.93
CA MET A 392 -33.33 29.44 38.75
C MET A 392 -32.24 28.71 37.94
N GLU A 393 -31.78 29.30 36.83
CA GLU A 393 -30.73 28.69 36.00
C GLU A 393 -29.39 28.54 36.72
N LEU A 394 -29.04 29.50 37.58
CA LEU A 394 -27.83 29.41 38.41
C LEU A 394 -27.96 28.32 39.47
N MET A 395 -29.14 28.14 40.06
CA MET A 395 -29.42 27.04 40.98
C MET A 395 -29.35 25.67 40.29
N HIS A 396 -29.86 25.55 39.06
CA HIS A 396 -29.73 24.34 38.25
C HIS A 396 -28.27 24.04 37.90
N TRP A 397 -27.50 25.06 37.55
CA TRP A 397 -26.06 24.93 37.33
C TRP A 397 -25.33 24.45 38.60
N THR A 398 -25.60 25.06 39.76
CA THR A 398 -25.00 24.64 41.04
C THR A 398 -25.39 23.20 41.38
N LYS A 399 -26.63 22.76 41.13
CA LYS A 399 -27.04 21.36 41.32
C LYS A 399 -26.22 20.39 40.48
N ALA A 400 -25.94 20.75 39.23
CA ALA A 400 -25.21 19.89 38.30
C ALA A 400 -23.70 19.87 38.57
N MET A 401 -23.12 20.99 39.01
CA MET A 401 -21.67 21.14 39.17
C MET A 401 -21.19 20.97 40.62
N ASP A 402 -21.99 21.35 41.62
CA ASP A 402 -21.65 21.32 43.04
C ASP A 402 -22.88 21.03 43.91
N ARG A 403 -23.19 19.73 44.00
CA ARG A 403 -24.36 19.23 44.74
C ARG A 403 -24.32 19.57 46.24
N LYS A 404 -23.13 19.59 46.85
CA LYS A 404 -22.98 19.92 48.27
C LYS A 404 -23.43 21.36 48.55
N THR A 405 -23.01 22.29 47.71
CA THR A 405 -23.40 23.69 47.82
C THR A 405 -24.90 23.88 47.54
N TYR A 406 -25.46 23.18 46.55
CA TYR A 406 -26.90 23.16 46.28
C TYR A 406 -27.73 22.66 47.46
N ASP A 407 -27.33 21.54 48.09
CA ASP A 407 -28.04 20.98 49.25
C ASP A 407 -27.98 21.94 50.44
N GLY A 408 -26.85 22.63 50.63
CA GLY A 408 -26.70 23.70 51.63
C GLY A 408 -27.65 24.87 51.39
N LEU A 409 -27.73 25.36 50.15
CA LEU A 409 -28.65 26.44 49.76
C LEU A 409 -30.11 26.03 49.92
N THR A 410 -30.46 24.78 49.63
CA THR A 410 -31.82 24.25 49.78
C THR A 410 -32.24 24.26 51.26
N LYS A 411 -31.34 23.92 52.19
CA LYS A 411 -31.61 24.01 53.64
C LYS A 411 -31.82 25.45 54.10
N VAL A 412 -30.99 26.39 53.63
CA VAL A 412 -31.13 27.81 53.95
C VAL A 412 -32.46 28.35 53.41
N TYR A 413 -32.80 28.04 52.16
CA TYR A 413 -34.07 28.44 51.54
C TYR A 413 -35.26 27.91 52.35
N THR A 414 -35.25 26.62 52.69
CA THR A 414 -36.33 26.01 53.47
C THR A 414 -36.44 26.62 54.86
N SER A 415 -35.32 26.86 55.55
CA SER A 415 -35.31 27.46 56.88
C SER A 415 -35.76 28.92 56.90
N SER A 416 -35.30 29.74 55.95
CA SER A 416 -35.69 31.14 55.84
C SER A 416 -37.17 31.29 55.48
N LEU A 417 -37.66 30.48 54.53
CA LEU A 417 -39.05 30.52 54.13
C LEU A 417 -40.00 29.89 55.17
N SER A 418 -39.57 28.84 55.87
CA SER A 418 -40.32 28.26 57.01
C SER A 418 -40.56 29.30 58.10
N LYS A 419 -39.57 30.17 58.39
CA LYS A 419 -39.74 31.26 59.37
C LYS A 419 -40.80 32.27 58.95
N ILE A 420 -40.86 32.61 57.65
CA ILE A 420 -41.91 33.48 57.11
C ILE A 420 -43.28 32.82 57.29
N TYR A 421 -43.44 31.59 56.79
CA TYR A 421 -44.71 30.87 56.87
C TYR A 421 -45.15 30.63 58.32
N GLU A 422 -44.25 30.26 59.23
CA GLU A 422 -44.57 30.10 60.65
C GLU A 422 -45.04 31.41 61.29
N ARG A 423 -44.40 32.54 60.96
CA ARG A 423 -44.81 33.85 61.47
C ARG A 423 -46.19 34.22 60.94
N ASP A 424 -46.43 34.04 59.64
CA ASP A 424 -47.69 34.42 59.01
C ASP A 424 -48.84 33.53 59.50
N ILE A 425 -48.60 32.23 59.71
CA ILE A 425 -49.55 31.31 60.34
C ILE A 425 -49.84 31.73 61.78
N LYS A 426 -48.81 32.05 62.59
CA LYS A 426 -49.00 32.53 63.97
C LYS A 426 -49.78 33.85 64.01
N ALA A 427 -49.45 34.80 63.14
CA ALA A 427 -50.16 36.08 63.03
C ALA A 427 -51.63 35.88 62.63
N PHE A 428 -51.89 34.98 61.68
CA PHE A 428 -53.25 34.61 61.27
C PHE A 428 -54.05 34.04 62.45
N PHE A 429 -53.52 33.04 63.18
CA PHE A 429 -54.21 32.45 64.33
C PHE A 429 -54.39 33.45 65.49
N ASN A 430 -53.45 34.36 65.71
CA ASN A 430 -53.60 35.44 66.69
C ASN A 430 -54.73 36.40 66.29
N ASN A 431 -54.81 36.79 65.01
CA ASN A 431 -55.89 37.64 64.51
C ASN A 431 -57.26 36.96 64.61
N VAL A 432 -57.34 35.66 64.30
CA VAL A 432 -58.56 34.84 64.52
C VAL A 432 -58.95 34.84 65.99
N SER A 433 -57.99 34.62 66.89
CA SER A 433 -58.23 34.57 68.34
C SER A 433 -58.71 35.92 68.87
N ILE A 434 -58.10 37.03 68.42
CA ILE A 434 -58.52 38.39 68.78
C ILE A 434 -59.94 38.67 68.25
N LEU A 435 -60.25 38.31 67.00
CA LEU A 435 -61.60 38.47 66.44
C LEU A 435 -62.64 37.67 67.22
N PHE A 436 -62.28 36.45 67.65
CA PHE A 436 -63.15 35.58 68.46
C PHE A 436 -63.38 36.17 69.84
N CYS A 437 -62.33 36.68 70.51
CA CYS A 437 -62.44 37.37 71.79
C CYS A 437 -63.28 38.66 71.69
N ILE A 438 -63.10 39.47 70.65
CA ILE A 438 -63.91 40.68 70.42
C ILE A 438 -65.38 40.32 70.20
N LYS A 439 -65.66 39.28 69.40
CA LYS A 439 -67.04 38.81 69.17
C LYS A 439 -67.69 38.22 70.43
N ILE A 440 -66.92 37.60 71.32
CA ILE A 440 -67.42 37.09 72.62
C ILE A 440 -67.66 38.22 73.61
N ILE A 441 -66.83 39.27 73.63
CA ILE A 441 -66.97 40.42 74.55
C ILE A 441 -68.09 41.38 74.10
N CYS A 442 -68.42 41.42 72.81
CA CYS A 442 -69.53 42.21 72.25
C CYS A 442 -70.88 41.46 72.24
N TRP A 443 -70.96 40.26 72.79
CA TRP A 443 -72.18 39.51 73.11
C TRP A 443 -72.42 39.58 74.62
#